data_AF-A0A920Q676-F1
#
_entry.id   AF-A0A920Q676-F1
#
_cell.length_a   1.000
_cell.length_b   1.000
_cell.length_c   1.000
_cell.angle_alpha   90.00
_cell.angle_beta   90.00
_cell.angle_gamma   90.00
#
_symmetry.space_group_name_H-M   'P 1'
#
loop_
_entity.id
_entity.type
_entity.pdbx_description
1 polymer ?
#
loop_
_entity_poly.entity_id
_entity_poly.type
_entity_poly.pdbx_seq_one_letter_code
_entity_poly.pdbx_strand_id
1 'polypeptide(L)'
;MGPLRKVTDDGIGFQSHIDGSRHNFTPELATANQEKLAPDIAMCFDQCIAYGATEKEVRQAMDRTHRWAKQCFNAHQSSLTGASSGQAFIRNRPGGHFP
;
A
#
# COMPACT_ATOMS: atom_id res chain seq x y z
N MET A 1 10.17 7.62 15.52
CA MET A 1 9.28 6.50 15.14
C MET A 1 9.96 5.21 15.55
N GLY A 2 9.45 4.54 16.58
CA GLY A 2 10.06 3.31 17.13
C GLY A 2 10.08 2.13 16.14
N PRO A 3 10.84 1.06 16.43
CA PRO A 3 11.18 -0.06 15.54
C PRO A 3 10.03 -1.04 15.25
N LEU A 4 8.78 -0.55 15.25
CA LEU A 4 7.57 -1.35 15.13
C LEU A 4 7.16 -1.61 13.67
N ARG A 5 7.86 -1.04 12.69
CA ARG A 5 7.61 -1.28 11.26
C ARG A 5 8.89 -1.56 10.48
N LYS A 6 8.82 -2.51 9.56
CA LYS A 6 9.87 -2.83 8.60
C LYS A 6 9.27 -2.80 7.20
N VAL A 7 9.79 -1.93 6.35
CA VAL A 7 9.39 -1.85 4.94
C VAL A 7 10.37 -2.67 4.12
N THR A 8 9.85 -3.62 3.33
CA THR A 8 10.59 -4.37 2.33
C THR A 8 9.98 -4.09 0.95
N ASP A 9 10.56 -4.65 -0.11
CA ASP A 9 9.98 -4.51 -1.44
C ASP A 9 8.69 -5.31 -1.63
N ASP A 10 8.49 -6.35 -0.83
CA ASP A 10 7.30 -7.21 -0.88
C ASP A 10 6.13 -6.67 -0.03
N GLY A 11 6.39 -5.73 0.88
CA GLY A 11 5.34 -5.19 1.75
C GLY A 11 5.86 -4.50 3.01
N ILE A 12 4.96 -4.37 3.99
CA ILE A 12 5.24 -3.73 5.28
C ILE A 12 4.89 -4.70 6.40
N GLY A 13 5.92 -5.09 7.15
CA GLY A 13 5.75 -5.81 8.41
C GLY A 13 5.60 -4.82 9.55
N PHE A 14 4.61 -5.04 10.43
CA PHE A 14 4.51 -4.28 11.67
C PHE A 14 4.08 -5.14 12.85
N GLN A 15 4.38 -4.64 14.05
CA GLN A 15 3.90 -5.22 15.29
C GLN A 15 2.67 -4.43 15.79
N SER A 16 1.58 -5.14 16.02
CA SER A 16 0.36 -4.60 16.60
C SER A 16 0.63 -4.09 18.00
N HIS A 17 0.14 -2.88 18.29
CA HIS A 17 0.26 -2.23 19.60
C HIS A 17 -0.83 -2.70 20.58
N ILE A 18 -1.81 -3.47 20.10
CA ILE A 18 -2.94 -3.96 20.90
C ILE A 18 -2.57 -5.25 21.62
N ASP A 19 -1.93 -6.18 20.91
CA ASP A 19 -1.65 -7.56 21.36
C ASP A 19 -0.20 -8.00 21.13
N GLY A 20 0.64 -7.18 20.49
CA GLY A 20 2.04 -7.52 20.20
C GLY A 20 2.23 -8.49 19.05
N SER A 21 1.16 -8.89 18.35
CA SER A 21 1.25 -9.80 17.19
C SER A 21 1.93 -9.13 16.00
N ARG A 22 2.60 -9.93 15.16
CA ARG A 22 3.28 -9.45 13.95
C ARG A 22 2.41 -9.70 12.74
N HIS A 23 2.14 -8.64 11.99
CA HIS A 23 1.41 -8.70 10.73
C HIS A 23 2.33 -8.29 9.58
N ASN A 24 2.09 -8.89 8.41
CA ASN A 24 2.74 -8.47 7.17
C ASN A 24 1.66 -8.08 6.16
N PHE A 25 1.72 -6.84 5.70
CA PHE A 25 0.82 -6.31 4.69
C PHE A 25 1.54 -6.28 3.36
N THR A 26 0.98 -6.98 2.37
CA THR A 26 1.44 -6.93 0.97
C THR A 26 0.38 -6.21 0.12
N PRO A 27 0.75 -5.69 -1.06
CA PRO A 27 -0.19 -5.07 -1.99
C PRO A 27 -1.39 -5.97 -2.33
N GLU A 28 -1.16 -7.27 -2.52
CA GLU A 28 -2.17 -8.26 -2.84
C GLU A 28 -3.12 -8.49 -1.65
N LEU A 29 -2.57 -8.66 -0.45
CA LEU A 29 -3.37 -8.84 0.77
C LEU A 29 -4.20 -7.60 1.07
N ALA A 30 -3.64 -6.40 0.90
CA ALA A 30 -4.34 -5.14 1.10
C ALA A 30 -5.50 -4.98 0.10
N THR A 31 -5.31 -5.39 -1.16
CA THR A 31 -6.36 -5.35 -2.19
C THR A 31 -7.47 -6.36 -1.84
N ALA A 32 -7.11 -7.61 -1.55
CA ALA A 32 -8.09 -8.65 -1.21
C ALA A 32 -8.90 -8.32 0.06
N ASN A 33 -8.28 -7.68 1.04
CA ASN A 33 -8.99 -7.24 2.25
C ASN A 33 -9.98 -6.11 1.95
N GLN A 34 -9.60 -5.13 1.11
CA GLN A 34 -10.52 -4.08 0.68
C GLN A 34 -11.68 -4.68 -0.11
N GLU A 35 -11.43 -5.58 -1.06
CA GLU A 35 -12.51 -6.22 -1.83
C GLU A 35 -13.54 -6.92 -0.95
N LYS A 36 -13.09 -7.62 0.10
CA LYS A 36 -13.98 -8.29 1.08
C LYS A 36 -14.81 -7.31 1.89
N LEU A 37 -14.31 -6.10 2.12
CA LEU A 37 -15.07 -5.03 2.78
C LEU A 37 -16.07 -4.37 1.82
N ALA A 38 -15.97 -4.64 0.51
CA ALA A 38 -16.80 -4.09 -0.55
C ALA A 38 -16.99 -2.56 -0.50
N PRO A 39 -15.91 -1.76 -0.39
CA PRO A 39 -16.00 -0.31 -0.42
C PRO A 39 -16.34 0.18 -1.83
N ASP A 40 -17.03 1.32 -1.93
CA ASP A 40 -17.22 2.00 -3.22
C ASP A 40 -15.89 2.47 -3.84
N ILE A 41 -14.93 2.83 -2.98
CA ILE A 41 -13.60 3.31 -3.37
C ILE A 41 -12.53 2.55 -2.58
N ALA A 42 -11.68 1.83 -3.30
CA ALA A 42 -10.49 1.16 -2.79
C ALA A 42 -9.22 1.93 -3.18
N MET A 43 -8.25 1.95 -2.28
CA MET A 43 -7.00 2.70 -2.43
C MET A 43 -5.82 1.74 -2.67
N CYS A 44 -4.93 2.12 -3.59
CA CYS A 44 -3.65 1.43 -3.77
C CYS A 44 -2.82 1.46 -2.48
N PHE A 45 -2.15 0.35 -2.21
CA PHE A 45 -1.15 0.29 -1.15
C PHE A 45 0.06 1.20 -1.48
N ASP A 46 0.50 2.00 -0.52
CA ASP A 46 1.55 2.99 -0.69
C ASP A 46 2.52 3.06 0.49
N GLN A 47 3.68 3.67 0.25
CA GLN A 47 4.65 3.97 1.30
C GLN A 47 4.65 5.47 1.61
N CYS A 48 4.09 5.85 2.76
CA CYS A 48 4.22 7.20 3.28
C CYS A 48 5.62 7.43 3.89
N ILE A 49 6.33 8.42 3.36
CA ILE A 49 7.64 8.85 3.84
C ILE A 49 7.50 10.08 4.74
N ALA A 50 8.33 10.14 5.77
CA ALA A 50 8.33 11.26 6.71
C ALA A 50 8.74 12.57 6.03
N TYR A 51 8.16 13.68 6.51
CA TYR A 51 8.58 15.01 6.11
C TYR A 51 10.05 15.26 6.49
N GLY A 52 10.83 15.86 5.59
CA GLY A 52 12.27 16.08 5.77
C GLY A 52 13.16 14.90 5.34
N ALA A 53 12.61 13.84 4.76
CA ALA A 53 13.39 12.79 4.11
C ALA A 53 14.17 13.35 2.91
N THR A 54 15.31 12.72 2.61
CA THR A 54 16.13 13.10 1.47
C THR A 54 15.42 12.78 0.15
N GLU A 55 15.75 13.52 -0.91
CA GLU A 55 15.20 13.28 -2.26
C GLU A 55 15.39 11.81 -2.70
N LYS A 56 16.55 11.23 -2.38
CA LYS A 56 16.86 9.83 -2.68
C LYS A 56 15.89 8.87 -1.98
N GLU A 57 15.59 9.08 -0.71
CA GLU A 57 14.64 8.24 0.05
C GLU A 57 13.21 8.42 -0.48
N VAL A 58 12.81 9.64 -0.80
CA VAL A 58 11.51 9.94 -1.41
C VAL A 58 11.38 9.23 -2.76
N ARG A 59 12.40 9.30 -3.60
CA ARG A 59 12.41 8.65 -4.92
C ARG A 59 12.34 7.13 -4.82
N GLN A 60 13.10 6.52 -3.90
CA GLN A 60 13.02 5.07 -3.65
C GLN A 60 11.62 4.63 -3.21
N ALA A 61 10.97 5.41 -2.35
CA ALA A 61 9.61 5.11 -1.91
C ALA A 61 8.56 5.34 -3.00
N MET A 62 8.77 6.35 -3.85
CA MET A 62 7.94 6.64 -5.02
C MET A 62 8.00 5.49 -6.03
N ASP A 63 9.21 5.01 -6.34
CA ASP A 63 9.43 3.85 -7.22
C ASP A 63 8.78 2.57 -6.66
N ARG A 64 8.91 2.32 -5.35
CA ARG A 64 8.26 1.19 -4.68
C ARG A 64 6.73 1.30 -4.73
N THR A 65 6.18 2.47 -4.44
CA THR A 65 4.73 2.72 -4.51
C THR A 65 4.20 2.56 -5.95
N HIS A 66 4.99 2.94 -6.96
CA HIS A 66 4.62 2.68 -8.37
C HIS A 66 4.48 1.19 -8.63
N ARG A 67 5.46 0.38 -8.19
CA ARG A 67 5.43 -1.08 -8.33
C ARG A 67 4.22 -1.69 -7.63
N TRP A 68 3.96 -1.29 -6.39
CA TRP A 68 2.81 -1.75 -5.61
C TRP A 68 1.48 -1.36 -6.23
N ALA A 69 1.34 -0.14 -6.75
CA ALA A 69 0.13 0.29 -7.45
C ALA A 69 -0.17 -0.60 -8.66
N LYS A 70 0.85 -1.04 -9.41
CA LYS A 70 0.68 -1.98 -10.52
C LYS A 70 0.24 -3.37 -10.03
N GLN A 71 0.82 -3.87 -8.94
CA GLN A 71 0.42 -5.15 -8.34
C GLN A 71 -1.03 -5.11 -7.84
N CYS A 72 -1.42 -4.05 -7.13
CA CYS A 72 -2.78 -3.86 -6.67
C CYS A 72 -3.78 -3.80 -7.84
N PHE A 73 -3.46 -3.08 -8.91
CA PHE A 73 -4.31 -3.02 -10.10
C PHE A 73 -4.51 -4.40 -10.73
N ASN A 74 -3.43 -5.17 -10.89
CA ASN A 74 -3.50 -6.53 -11.44
C ASN A 74 -4.31 -7.46 -10.53
N ALA A 75 -4.15 -7.36 -9.21
CA ALA A 75 -4.91 -8.13 -8.23
C ALA A 75 -6.41 -7.81 -8.30
N HIS A 76 -6.76 -6.52 -8.32
CA HIS A 76 -8.14 -6.05 -8.44
C HIS A 76 -8.80 -6.49 -9.76
N GLN A 77 -8.06 -6.42 -10.87
CA GLN A 77 -8.56 -6.84 -12.18
C GLN A 77 -8.75 -8.36 -12.31
N SER A 78 -7.92 -9.14 -11.62
CA SER A 78 -8.03 -10.60 -11.61
C SER A 78 -9.12 -11.11 -10.66
N SER A 79 -9.62 -10.25 -9.76
CA SER A 79 -10.64 -10.59 -8.80
C SER A 79 -12.04 -10.55 -9.40
N LEU A 80 -12.77 -11.65 -9.24
CA LEU A 80 -14.17 -11.76 -9.63
C LEU A 80 -15.11 -10.92 -8.77
N THR A 81 -14.66 -10.36 -7.64
CA THR A 81 -15.45 -9.53 -6.71
C THR A 81 -15.11 -8.05 -6.75
N GLY A 82 -13.87 -7.69 -7.12
CA GLY A 82 -13.44 -6.29 -7.20
C GLY A 82 -14.10 -5.53 -8.36
N ALA A 83 -13.82 -5.95 -9.60
CA ALA A 83 -14.34 -5.29 -10.80
C ALA A 83 -15.87 -5.42 -10.99
N SER A 84 -16.46 -6.50 -10.47
CA SER A 84 -17.89 -6.80 -10.60
C SER A 84 -18.77 -6.13 -9.54
N SER A 85 -18.20 -5.74 -8.39
CA SER A 85 -18.93 -5.02 -7.33
C SER A 85 -18.97 -3.50 -7.54
N GLY A 86 -18.42 -2.99 -8.66
CA GLY A 86 -18.42 -1.55 -8.96
C GLY A 86 -17.42 -0.72 -8.14
N GLN A 87 -16.40 -1.36 -7.55
CA GLN A 87 -15.41 -0.66 -6.72
C GLN A 87 -14.43 0.15 -7.59
N ALA A 88 -14.28 1.44 -7.30
CA ALA A 88 -13.31 2.30 -7.96
C ALA A 88 -11.92 2.15 -7.30
N PHE A 89 -10.87 1.98 -8.10
CA PHE A 89 -9.51 1.80 -7.59
C PHE A 89 -8.63 3.04 -7.84
N ILE A 90 -8.18 3.70 -6.78
CA ILE A 90 -7.43 4.97 -6.88
C ILE A 90 -5.97 4.78 -6.50
N ARG A 91 -5.10 5.27 -7.36
CA ARG A 91 -3.66 5.24 -7.17
C ARG A 91 -3.16 6.46 -6.39
N ASN A 92 -2.26 6.24 -5.42
CA ASN A 92 -1.55 7.32 -4.76
C ASN A 92 -0.30 7.80 -5.55
N ARG A 93 0.01 9.09 -5.47
CA ARG A 93 1.21 9.73 -6.04
C ARG A 93 2.11 10.25 -4.92
N PRO A 94 3.16 9.51 -4.54
CA PRO A 94 4.18 10.02 -3.61
C PRO A 94 5.10 11.02 -4.31
N GLY A 95 5.60 11.99 -3.56
CA GLY A 95 6.57 12.99 -4.05
C GLY A 95 6.86 14.07 -3.00
N GLY A 96 5.92 14.30 -2.09
CA GLY A 96 6.08 15.32 -1.06
C GLY A 96 6.29 16.70 -1.70
N HIS A 97 7.41 17.35 -1.39
CA HIS A 97 7.79 18.64 -1.96
C HIS A 97 8.70 18.52 -3.20
N PHE A 98 9.18 17.32 -3.53
CA PHE A 98 10.08 17.11 -4.65
C PHE A 98 9.28 16.85 -5.94
N PRO A 99 9.68 17.46 -7.08
CA PRO A 99 8.95 17.38 -8.34
C PRO A 99 9.00 16.00 -9.01
#